data_AF-A0A166HI49-F1
#
_entry.id   AF-A0A166HI49-F1
#
_cell.length_a   1.000
_cell.length_b   1.000
_cell.length_c   1.000
_cell.angle_alpha   90.00
_cell.angle_beta   90.00
_cell.angle_gamma   90.00
#
_symmetry.space_group_name_H-M   'P 1'
#
loop_
_entity.id
_entity.type
_entity.pdbx_description
1 polymer ?
#
loop_
_entity_poly.entity_id
_entity_poly.type
_entity_poly.pdbx_seq_one_letter_code
_entity_poly.pdbx_strand_id
1 'polypeptide(L)'
;MVVDLPPRPANVPPKGLLFGTFLQVSGQACEYCLHAPEPDEKFERCSKCRRVYYCDEACQGQDWDSHKALCKGLRRVNTAEASEALPNGKLTPEEYGERMKARMAILTAAEQDPIYVQNAIKCEVCLLTPFQKDEFSTFHRCKRCELAWYCSPECKSSLEAAHTRQQCDALFELHCTERFNLDYTLRRRQIRTINFITPQPRRTYRRLSSLTGWDSYFEHHFPEYNIWTTNGASEFAAGNKDPKAAVTALTKEALVFPLTIATALETALPDVASRTSLVIHVVGADTRELLSQATLENILHCYPRLRSLKLCFIGPNADPHPYPRNVACGECIDQRRRREVLYAPVKYHDSPWAPCKVHPSRPNAPDFIVCFNTGMLESDAATDSWAETIQVILDADVPALFTTTTRADAFKEVAKFRAERARFILKARKNRWHGPLHIPNVYRAEELMEGGPQTTAYNSHYLYMVQGRVDS
;
A
#
# COMPACT_ATOMS: atom_id res chain seq x y z
N MET A 1 -10.56 -9.82 21.07
CA MET A 1 -9.45 -10.69 20.64
C MET A 1 -9.15 -10.36 19.20
N VAL A 2 -7.96 -9.87 18.88
CA VAL A 2 -7.51 -9.84 17.47
C VAL A 2 -7.27 -11.31 17.13
N VAL A 3 -8.05 -11.89 16.22
CA VAL A 3 -7.82 -13.27 15.79
C VAL A 3 -6.57 -13.23 14.92
N ASP A 4 -5.44 -13.41 15.58
CA ASP A 4 -4.15 -13.51 14.92
C ASP A 4 -4.06 -14.86 14.23
N LEU A 5 -3.68 -14.85 12.93
CA LEU A 5 -3.23 -16.09 12.30
C LEU A 5 -2.12 -16.64 13.19
N PRO A 6 -2.11 -17.95 13.51
CA PRO A 6 -1.07 -18.50 14.36
C PRO A 6 0.31 -18.30 13.70
N PRO A 7 1.39 -18.08 14.48
CA PRO A 7 2.73 -17.97 13.94
C PRO A 7 3.09 -19.24 13.16
N ARG A 8 3.79 -19.08 12.04
CA ARG A 8 4.27 -20.23 11.28
C ARG A 8 5.22 -21.06 12.16
N PRO A 9 5.11 -22.41 12.15
CA PRO A 9 6.01 -23.29 12.88
C PRO A 9 7.49 -22.99 12.59
N ALA A 10 8.37 -23.20 13.58
CA ALA A 10 9.79 -22.86 13.51
C ALA A 10 10.53 -23.55 12.34
N ASN A 11 10.06 -24.72 11.92
CA ASN A 11 10.60 -25.50 10.80
C ASN A 11 10.14 -25.01 9.41
N VAL A 12 9.18 -24.09 9.32
CA VAL A 12 8.72 -23.53 8.04
C VAL A 12 9.54 -22.30 7.70
N PRO A 13 10.24 -22.23 6.57
CA PRO A 13 11.08 -21.08 6.26
C PRO A 13 10.28 -19.77 6.18
N PRO A 14 10.93 -18.62 6.45
CA PRO A 14 10.27 -17.32 6.40
C PRO A 14 9.91 -16.90 4.97
N LYS A 15 10.39 -17.61 3.95
CA LYS A 15 10.04 -17.40 2.55
C LYS A 15 8.52 -17.39 2.30
N GLY A 16 8.10 -16.51 1.39
CA GLY A 16 6.70 -16.30 1.03
C GLY A 16 5.92 -15.54 2.11
N LEU A 17 6.61 -15.03 3.14
CA LEU A 17 6.03 -14.06 4.06
C LEU A 17 6.22 -12.62 3.57
N LEU A 18 7.42 -12.32 3.08
CA LEU A 18 7.77 -11.07 2.40
C LEU A 18 8.69 -11.44 1.24
N PHE A 19 8.50 -10.81 0.09
CA PHE A 19 9.28 -11.08 -1.10
C PHE A 19 9.35 -9.84 -1.99
N GLY A 20 10.44 -9.73 -2.75
CA GLY A 20 10.67 -8.64 -3.69
C GLY A 20 10.70 -7.24 -3.08
N THR A 21 10.99 -7.09 -1.77
CA THR A 21 11.23 -5.77 -1.15
C THR A 21 12.43 -5.08 -1.79
N PHE A 22 12.55 -3.76 -1.64
CA PHE A 22 13.74 -3.04 -2.09
C PHE A 22 15.01 -3.62 -1.47
N LEU A 23 14.99 -3.97 -0.19
CA LEU A 23 16.14 -4.60 0.48
C LEU A 23 16.49 -5.98 -0.11
N GLN A 24 15.51 -6.80 -0.51
CA GLN A 24 15.78 -8.08 -1.18
C GLN A 24 16.36 -7.88 -2.59
N VAL A 25 15.74 -7.01 -3.39
CA VAL A 25 16.17 -6.70 -4.77
C VAL A 25 17.53 -6.00 -4.81
N SER A 26 17.94 -5.35 -3.71
CA SER A 26 19.23 -4.66 -3.59
C SER A 26 20.34 -5.45 -2.89
N GLY A 27 20.08 -6.68 -2.47
CA GLY A 27 21.05 -7.52 -1.77
C GLY A 27 21.35 -7.05 -0.34
N GLN A 28 20.38 -6.38 0.28
CA GLN A 28 20.40 -5.95 1.68
C GLN A 28 19.50 -6.83 2.57
N ALA A 29 18.82 -7.80 1.97
CA ALA A 29 18.12 -8.88 2.64
C ALA A 29 18.16 -10.15 1.77
N CYS A 30 18.31 -11.31 2.40
CA CYS A 30 18.28 -12.59 1.69
C CYS A 30 16.85 -12.89 1.22
N GLU A 31 16.70 -13.33 -0.03
CA GLU A 31 15.41 -13.68 -0.62
C GLU A 31 14.71 -14.81 0.17
N TYR A 32 15.50 -15.78 0.66
CA TYR A 32 14.98 -16.95 1.35
C TYR A 32 14.78 -16.72 2.86
N CYS A 33 15.83 -16.28 3.55
CA CYS A 33 15.86 -16.23 5.01
C CYS A 33 15.63 -14.82 5.60
N LEU A 34 15.50 -13.78 4.78
CA LEU A 34 15.21 -12.38 5.14
C LEU A 34 16.26 -11.67 6.04
N HIS A 35 17.34 -12.36 6.42
CA HIS A 35 18.42 -11.76 7.20
C HIS A 35 19.13 -10.66 6.40
N ALA A 36 19.60 -9.65 7.11
CA ALA A 36 20.51 -8.64 6.57
C ALA A 36 21.94 -9.23 6.50
N PRO A 37 22.80 -8.71 5.60
CA PRO A 37 24.20 -9.11 5.59
C PRO A 37 24.92 -8.60 6.85
N GLU A 38 25.79 -9.43 7.42
CA GLU A 38 26.77 -8.99 8.42
C GLU A 38 27.79 -8.00 7.80
N PRO A 39 28.52 -7.17 8.59
CA PRO A 39 29.34 -6.07 8.08
C PRO A 39 30.33 -6.41 6.95
N ASP A 40 30.88 -7.63 6.94
CA ASP A 40 31.83 -8.12 5.93
C ASP A 40 31.22 -9.18 5.00
N GLU A 41 29.96 -9.53 5.20
CA GLU A 41 29.26 -10.52 4.40
C GLU A 41 28.77 -9.90 3.09
N LYS A 42 28.96 -10.65 1.99
CA LYS A 42 28.43 -10.28 0.68
C LYS A 42 27.50 -11.38 0.22
N PHE A 43 26.23 -11.04 0.07
CA PHE A 43 25.26 -11.96 -0.51
C PHE A 43 25.58 -12.29 -1.96
N GLU A 44 25.36 -13.56 -2.29
CA GLU A 44 25.49 -14.09 -3.63
C GLU A 44 24.23 -13.78 -4.44
N ARG A 45 24.42 -13.45 -5.72
CA ARG A 45 23.30 -13.24 -6.64
C ARG A 45 22.99 -14.52 -7.38
N CYS A 46 21.72 -14.76 -7.65
CA CYS A 46 21.34 -15.78 -8.63
C CYS A 46 22.08 -15.55 -9.95
N SER A 47 22.95 -16.47 -10.34
CA SER A 47 23.78 -16.36 -11.54
C SER A 47 22.98 -16.28 -12.84
N LYS A 48 21.72 -16.77 -12.82
CA LYS A 48 20.83 -16.80 -13.99
C LYS A 48 20.06 -15.50 -14.20
N CYS A 49 19.28 -15.06 -13.21
CA CYS A 49 18.45 -13.85 -13.35
C CYS A 49 19.17 -12.58 -12.90
N ARG A 50 20.20 -12.68 -12.03
CA ARG A 50 20.98 -11.55 -11.48
C ARG A 50 20.14 -10.49 -10.75
N ARG A 51 18.93 -10.84 -10.27
CA ARG A 51 17.97 -9.92 -9.61
C ARG A 51 17.59 -10.27 -8.18
N VAL A 52 17.95 -11.45 -7.70
CA VAL A 52 17.70 -11.92 -6.33
C VAL A 52 19.00 -12.30 -5.66
N TYR A 53 19.05 -12.17 -4.34
CA TYR A 53 20.24 -12.31 -3.52
C TYR A 53 20.01 -13.31 -2.39
N TYR A 54 21.05 -14.07 -2.06
CA TYR A 54 21.05 -15.10 -1.04
C TYR A 54 22.28 -14.95 -0.15
N CYS A 55 22.19 -15.39 1.12
CA CYS A 55 23.37 -15.51 1.98
C CYS A 55 24.44 -16.38 1.30
N ASP A 56 24.01 -17.55 0.79
CA ASP A 56 24.87 -18.60 0.24
C ASP A 56 24.08 -19.55 -0.70
N GLU A 57 24.80 -20.53 -1.26
CA GLU A 57 24.22 -21.60 -2.07
C GLU A 57 23.15 -22.42 -1.32
N ALA A 58 23.23 -22.54 0.01
CA ALA A 58 22.25 -23.29 0.79
C ALA A 58 20.89 -22.59 0.81
N CYS A 59 20.86 -21.27 1.02
CA CYS A 59 19.63 -20.47 0.89
C CYS A 59 19.11 -20.48 -0.55
N GLN A 60 19.98 -20.38 -1.56
CA GLN A 60 19.59 -20.46 -2.96
C GLN A 60 18.97 -21.82 -3.31
N GLY A 61 19.56 -22.93 -2.84
CA GLY A 61 19.07 -24.28 -3.07
C GLY A 61 17.68 -24.51 -2.46
N GLN A 62 17.47 -24.02 -1.24
CA GLN A 62 16.15 -24.07 -0.59
C GLN A 62 15.11 -23.17 -1.28
N ASP A 63 15.56 -22.08 -1.92
CA ASP A 63 14.69 -21.16 -2.64
C ASP A 63 14.26 -21.69 -4.03
N TRP A 64 15.02 -22.62 -4.60
CA TRP A 64 14.96 -22.94 -6.03
C TRP A 64 13.59 -23.35 -6.54
N ASP A 65 12.84 -24.18 -5.82
CA ASP A 65 11.56 -24.72 -6.30
C ASP A 65 10.52 -23.62 -6.59
N SER A 66 10.45 -22.59 -5.74
CA SER A 66 9.58 -21.44 -6.02
C SER A 66 10.27 -20.36 -6.86
N HIS A 67 11.60 -20.25 -6.78
CA HIS A 67 12.33 -19.24 -7.56
C HIS A 67 12.38 -19.58 -9.05
N LYS A 68 12.41 -20.86 -9.42
CA LYS A 68 12.66 -21.30 -10.80
C LYS A 68 11.72 -20.65 -11.84
N ALA A 69 10.44 -20.54 -11.52
CA ALA A 69 9.44 -19.89 -12.39
C ALA A 69 9.70 -18.38 -12.49
N LEU A 70 9.83 -17.71 -11.35
CA LEU A 70 10.20 -16.30 -11.25
C LEU A 70 11.51 -15.99 -11.99
N CYS A 71 12.55 -16.79 -11.79
CA CYS A 71 13.85 -16.70 -12.45
C CYS A 71 13.72 -16.68 -13.98
N LYS A 72 12.88 -17.55 -14.53
CA LYS A 72 12.59 -17.60 -15.97
C LYS A 72 11.89 -16.32 -16.44
N GLY A 73 10.91 -15.82 -15.69
CA GLY A 73 10.25 -14.55 -15.96
C GLY A 73 11.24 -13.37 -15.93
N LEU A 74 12.03 -13.25 -14.87
CA LEU A 74 13.04 -12.21 -14.71
C LEU A 74 14.10 -12.22 -15.81
N ARG A 75 14.49 -13.40 -16.31
CA ARG A 75 15.38 -13.49 -17.48
C ARG A 75 14.75 -12.92 -18.74
N ARG A 76 13.45 -13.12 -18.96
CA ARG A 76 12.74 -12.50 -20.09
C ARG A 76 12.69 -10.98 -19.94
N VAL A 77 12.45 -10.48 -18.72
CA VAL A 77 12.55 -9.04 -18.41
C VAL A 77 13.94 -8.52 -18.73
N ASN A 78 15.01 -9.21 -18.31
CA ASN A 78 16.38 -8.80 -18.62
C ASN A 78 16.66 -8.73 -20.12
N THR A 79 16.19 -9.71 -20.89
CA THR A 79 16.34 -9.70 -22.35
C THR A 79 15.56 -8.54 -22.98
N ALA A 80 14.35 -8.26 -22.50
CA ALA A 80 13.58 -7.12 -22.95
C ALA A 80 14.33 -5.81 -22.65
N GLU A 81 14.79 -5.62 -21.41
CA GLU A 81 15.58 -4.43 -20.99
C GLU A 81 16.82 -4.22 -21.85
N ALA A 82 17.61 -5.26 -22.08
CA ALA A 82 18.83 -5.19 -22.89
C ALA A 82 18.56 -4.89 -24.37
N SER A 83 17.36 -5.19 -24.86
CA SER A 83 16.97 -4.97 -26.27
C SER A 83 16.32 -3.61 -26.50
N GLU A 84 16.08 -2.84 -25.44
CA GLU A 84 15.41 -1.56 -25.57
C GLU A 84 16.31 -0.49 -26.22
N ALA A 85 15.75 0.27 -27.15
CA ALA A 85 16.44 1.42 -27.73
C ALA A 85 16.69 2.50 -26.66
N LEU A 86 17.93 3.01 -26.60
CA LEU A 86 18.34 4.05 -25.64
C LEU A 86 18.77 5.32 -26.38
N PRO A 87 17.82 6.09 -26.95
CA PRO A 87 18.16 7.35 -27.58
C PRO A 87 18.83 8.26 -26.55
N ASN A 88 20.06 8.71 -26.83
CA ASN A 88 20.88 9.57 -25.95
C ASN A 88 21.41 8.92 -24.66
N GLY A 89 21.32 7.59 -24.51
CA GLY A 89 21.91 6.88 -23.36
C GLY A 89 21.29 7.21 -22.00
N LYS A 90 20.05 7.73 -22.00
CA LYS A 90 19.22 8.04 -20.82
C LYS A 90 17.75 7.95 -21.17
N LEU A 91 16.88 7.83 -20.17
CA LEU A 91 15.42 7.89 -20.32
C LEU A 91 14.85 9.09 -19.57
N THR A 92 13.72 9.60 -20.07
CA THR A 92 12.81 10.45 -19.31
C THR A 92 12.01 9.63 -18.29
N PRO A 93 11.48 10.24 -17.22
CA PRO A 93 10.58 9.58 -16.27
C PRO A 93 9.40 8.87 -16.95
N GLU A 94 8.83 9.50 -17.98
CA GLU A 94 7.71 8.98 -18.75
C GLU A 94 8.10 7.72 -19.53
N GLU A 95 9.21 7.78 -20.28
CA GLU A 95 9.72 6.63 -21.02
C GLU A 95 10.05 5.46 -20.06
N TYR A 96 10.68 5.75 -18.93
CA TYR A 96 10.99 4.73 -17.93
C TYR A 96 9.72 4.12 -17.33
N GLY A 97 8.71 4.93 -17.02
CA GLY A 97 7.42 4.47 -16.50
C GLY A 97 6.68 3.55 -17.47
N GLU A 98 6.60 3.90 -18.76
CA GLU A 98 5.96 3.06 -19.77
C GLU A 98 6.73 1.75 -20.02
N ARG A 99 8.07 1.81 -20.05
CA ARG A 99 8.91 0.62 -20.16
C ARG A 99 8.76 -0.29 -18.93
N MET A 100 8.70 0.29 -17.73
CA MET A 100 8.46 -0.45 -16.50
C MET A 100 7.13 -1.21 -16.56
N LYS A 101 6.03 -0.56 -17.00
CA LYS A 101 4.74 -1.25 -17.18
C LYS A 101 4.85 -2.43 -18.13
N ALA A 102 5.50 -2.24 -19.28
CA ALA A 102 5.71 -3.32 -20.25
C ALA A 102 6.52 -4.49 -19.64
N ARG A 103 7.56 -4.18 -18.85
CA ARG A 103 8.37 -5.18 -18.13
C ARG A 103 7.58 -5.90 -17.04
N MET A 104 6.74 -5.19 -16.27
CA MET A 104 5.86 -5.77 -15.25
C MET A 104 4.87 -6.74 -15.90
N ALA A 105 4.29 -6.38 -17.06
CA ALA A 105 3.37 -7.23 -17.80
C ALA A 105 3.98 -8.58 -18.21
N ILE A 106 5.30 -8.66 -18.43
CA ILE A 106 6.01 -9.94 -18.69
C ILE A 106 5.89 -10.90 -17.49
N LEU A 107 6.01 -10.38 -16.26
CA LEU A 107 5.87 -11.19 -15.05
C LEU A 107 4.40 -11.53 -14.76
N THR A 108 3.50 -10.56 -14.89
CA THR A 108 2.06 -10.77 -14.73
C THR A 108 1.54 -11.84 -15.68
N ALA A 109 1.92 -11.80 -16.96
CA ALA A 109 1.55 -12.82 -17.95
C ALA A 109 2.16 -14.20 -17.68
N ALA A 110 3.19 -14.28 -16.83
CA ALA A 110 3.78 -15.52 -16.35
C ALA A 110 3.25 -15.94 -14.96
N GLU A 111 2.18 -15.29 -14.47
CA GLU A 111 1.61 -15.50 -13.14
C GLU A 111 2.64 -15.32 -12.02
N GLN A 112 3.58 -14.39 -12.21
CA GLN A 112 4.60 -14.02 -11.23
C GLN A 112 4.36 -12.59 -10.75
N ASP A 113 4.77 -12.31 -9.51
CA ASP A 113 4.60 -10.98 -8.94
C ASP A 113 5.52 -9.95 -9.64
N PRO A 114 4.97 -8.86 -10.20
CA PRO A 114 5.74 -7.82 -10.87
C PRO A 114 6.58 -6.94 -9.93
N ILE A 115 6.51 -7.12 -8.60
CA ILE A 115 7.20 -6.30 -7.60
C ILE A 115 8.72 -6.25 -7.80
N TYR A 116 9.35 -7.32 -8.31
CA TYR A 116 10.79 -7.36 -8.61
C TYR A 116 11.20 -6.46 -9.78
N VAL A 117 10.24 -6.08 -10.62
CA VAL A 117 10.44 -5.09 -11.70
C VAL A 117 10.17 -3.69 -11.17
N GLN A 118 9.12 -3.51 -10.38
CA GLN A 118 8.81 -2.23 -9.74
C GLN A 118 9.95 -1.77 -8.84
N ASN A 119 10.51 -2.67 -8.03
CA ASN A 119 11.59 -2.41 -7.08
C ASN A 119 12.99 -2.58 -7.71
N ALA A 120 13.07 -2.69 -9.04
CA ALA A 120 14.34 -2.89 -9.74
C ALA A 120 15.31 -1.74 -9.51
N ILE A 121 16.59 -2.08 -9.40
CA ILE A 121 17.68 -1.12 -9.36
C ILE A 121 17.78 -0.39 -10.70
N LYS A 122 17.86 0.93 -10.61
CA LYS A 122 18.13 1.83 -11.74
C LYS A 122 18.95 3.03 -11.29
N CYS A 123 19.58 3.70 -12.24
CA CYS A 123 20.26 4.96 -11.96
C CYS A 123 19.23 6.08 -11.78
N GLU A 124 19.31 6.84 -10.70
CA GLU A 124 18.41 7.98 -10.49
C GLU A 124 18.58 9.09 -11.54
N VAL A 125 19.74 9.19 -12.18
CA VAL A 125 19.99 10.27 -13.16
C VAL A 125 19.60 9.89 -14.58
N CYS A 126 20.08 8.76 -15.09
CA CYS A 126 19.79 8.36 -16.47
C CYS A 126 18.61 7.39 -16.60
N LEU A 127 18.05 6.93 -15.47
CA LEU A 127 16.93 5.98 -15.40
C LEU A 127 17.19 4.62 -16.06
N LEU A 128 18.45 4.29 -16.34
CA LEU A 128 18.83 3.00 -16.90
C LEU A 128 19.06 1.95 -15.82
N THR A 129 18.69 0.72 -16.13
CA THR A 129 18.93 -0.46 -15.27
C THR A 129 20.32 -1.05 -15.53
N PRO A 130 20.84 -1.91 -14.65
CA PRO A 130 22.07 -2.66 -14.90
C PRO A 130 22.06 -3.51 -16.17
N PHE A 131 20.89 -3.94 -16.65
CA PHE A 131 20.76 -4.73 -17.88
C PHE A 131 20.78 -3.90 -19.16
N GLN A 132 20.63 -2.57 -19.03
CA GLN A 132 20.78 -1.60 -20.12
C GLN A 132 22.20 -1.01 -20.20
N LYS A 133 23.00 -1.17 -19.14
CA LYS A 133 24.39 -0.70 -19.02
C LYS A 133 25.42 -1.84 -19.12
N ASP A 134 24.96 -3.07 -19.32
CA ASP A 134 25.73 -4.32 -19.38
C ASP A 134 26.57 -4.71 -18.13
N GLU A 135 26.79 -3.80 -17.18
CA GLU A 135 27.59 -4.07 -15.97
C GLU A 135 27.00 -3.49 -14.67
N PHE A 136 26.60 -4.38 -13.76
CA PHE A 136 26.12 -4.01 -12.42
C PHE A 136 27.22 -3.40 -11.53
N SER A 137 28.49 -3.72 -11.76
CA SER A 137 29.66 -3.18 -11.04
C SER A 137 29.74 -1.66 -11.07
N THR A 138 29.12 -1.02 -12.05
CA THR A 138 29.09 0.43 -12.24
C THR A 138 28.04 1.13 -11.37
N PHE A 139 27.13 0.38 -10.74
CA PHE A 139 26.05 0.93 -9.93
C PHE A 139 26.49 1.09 -8.47
N HIS A 140 26.37 2.31 -7.98
CA HIS A 140 26.74 2.71 -6.63
C HIS A 140 25.54 3.26 -5.88
N ARG A 141 25.45 2.93 -4.59
CA ARG A 141 24.38 3.38 -3.70
C ARG A 141 24.63 4.80 -3.17
N CYS A 142 23.56 5.55 -2.96
CA CYS A 142 23.56 6.71 -2.09
C CYS A 142 23.92 6.26 -0.66
N LYS A 143 24.91 6.92 -0.04
CA LYS A 143 25.41 6.52 1.29
C LYS A 143 24.41 6.74 2.44
N ARG A 144 23.39 7.59 2.24
CA ARG A 144 22.38 7.88 3.26
C ARG A 144 21.24 6.88 3.22
N CYS A 145 20.45 6.91 2.15
CA CYS A 145 19.27 6.05 2.02
C CYS A 145 19.59 4.61 1.59
N GLU A 146 20.69 4.39 0.88
CA GLU A 146 21.12 3.10 0.30
C GLU A 146 20.14 2.44 -0.69
N LEU A 147 19.04 3.11 -1.03
CA LEU A 147 18.08 2.65 -2.03
C LEU A 147 18.17 3.39 -3.36
N ALA A 148 18.69 4.62 -3.37
CA ALA A 148 18.97 5.35 -4.60
C ALA A 148 20.32 4.95 -5.19
N TRP A 149 20.41 4.83 -6.52
CA TRP A 149 21.63 4.39 -7.20
C TRP A 149 22.08 5.33 -8.32
N TYR A 150 23.38 5.32 -8.63
CA TYR A 150 23.95 5.98 -9.80
C TYR A 150 24.96 5.08 -10.50
N CYS A 151 25.08 5.18 -11.83
CA CYS A 151 25.84 4.21 -12.63
C CYS A 151 27.20 4.70 -13.16
N SER A 152 27.58 5.96 -12.93
CA SER A 152 28.84 6.51 -13.45
C SER A 152 29.27 7.79 -12.72
N PRO A 153 30.53 8.24 -12.85
CA PRO A 153 30.97 9.53 -12.33
C PRO A 153 30.15 10.72 -12.85
N GLU A 154 29.71 10.68 -14.11
CA GLU A 154 28.87 11.72 -14.72
C GLU A 154 27.47 11.72 -14.12
N CYS A 155 26.89 10.54 -13.86
CA CYS A 155 25.62 10.46 -13.14
C CYS A 155 25.79 10.89 -11.67
N LYS A 156 26.95 10.61 -11.05
CA LYS A 156 27.23 11.05 -9.68
C LYS A 156 27.22 12.58 -9.56
N SER A 157 27.80 13.30 -10.53
CA SER A 157 27.86 14.76 -10.49
C SER A 157 26.48 15.42 -10.65
N SER A 158 25.51 14.72 -11.24
CA SER A 158 24.12 15.19 -11.41
C SER A 158 23.15 14.59 -10.39
N LEU A 159 23.64 13.77 -9.46
CA LEU A 159 22.78 13.01 -8.55
C LEU A 159 21.97 13.92 -7.63
N GLU A 160 22.55 15.01 -7.11
CA GLU A 160 21.85 15.91 -6.17
C GLU A 160 20.61 16.58 -6.78
N ALA A 161 20.62 16.80 -8.10
CA ALA A 161 19.47 17.34 -8.83
C ALA A 161 18.37 16.30 -9.06
N ALA A 162 18.74 15.03 -9.30
CA ALA A 162 17.81 13.94 -9.58
C ALA A 162 17.34 13.19 -8.32
N HIS A 163 18.13 13.25 -7.24
CA HIS A 163 17.94 12.63 -5.94
C HIS A 163 18.07 13.70 -4.86
N THR A 164 17.04 14.55 -4.76
CA THR A 164 16.96 15.66 -3.83
C THR A 164 16.97 15.18 -2.37
N ARG A 165 17.17 16.11 -1.44
CA ARG A 165 17.13 15.77 -0.01
C ARG A 165 15.80 15.13 0.40
N GLN A 166 14.67 15.65 -0.09
CA GLN A 166 13.35 15.11 0.21
C GLN A 166 13.20 13.66 -0.28
N GLN A 167 13.71 13.35 -1.47
CA GLN A 167 13.73 11.98 -2.03
C GLN A 167 14.63 11.05 -1.21
N CYS A 168 15.79 11.57 -0.79
CA CYS A 168 16.70 10.83 0.07
C CYS A 168 16.07 10.48 1.42
N ASP A 169 15.35 11.42 2.02
CA ASP A 169 14.66 11.21 3.29
C ASP A 169 13.52 10.20 3.15
N ALA A 170 12.74 10.28 2.06
CA ALA A 170 11.69 9.30 1.77
C ALA A 170 12.23 7.88 1.55
N LEU A 171 13.32 7.72 0.80
CA LEU A 171 13.95 6.42 0.59
C LEU A 171 14.68 5.90 1.85
N PHE A 172 15.18 6.80 2.70
CA PHE A 172 15.75 6.42 3.99
C PHE A 172 14.65 5.88 4.93
N GLU A 173 13.49 6.50 4.97
CA GLU A 173 12.33 6.01 5.73
C GLU A 173 11.83 4.66 5.19
N LEU A 174 11.80 4.49 3.86
CA LEU A 174 11.49 3.20 3.22
C LEU A 174 12.48 2.10 3.62
N HIS A 175 13.79 2.39 3.59
CA HIS A 175 14.81 1.45 4.04
C HIS A 175 14.53 1.00 5.48
N CYS A 176 14.37 1.95 6.41
CA CYS A 176 14.17 1.65 7.82
C CYS A 176 12.89 0.83 8.05
N THR A 177 11.81 1.13 7.32
CA THR A 177 10.53 0.40 7.43
C THR A 177 10.57 -0.99 6.81
N GLU A 178 11.21 -1.17 5.66
CA GLU A 178 11.40 -2.50 5.09
C GLU A 178 12.26 -3.39 6.00
N ARG A 179 13.35 -2.85 6.55
CA ARG A 179 14.19 -3.58 7.51
C ARG A 179 13.37 -3.99 8.73
N PHE A 180 12.61 -3.05 9.30
CA PHE A 180 11.71 -3.34 10.41
C PHE A 180 10.71 -4.45 10.07
N ASN A 181 10.03 -4.39 8.92
CA ASN A 181 9.05 -5.40 8.52
C ASN A 181 9.69 -6.78 8.33
N LEU A 182 10.90 -6.86 7.77
CA LEU A 182 11.64 -8.11 7.62
C LEU A 182 12.01 -8.70 8.99
N ASP A 183 12.55 -7.89 9.92
CA ASP A 183 12.90 -8.33 11.27
C ASP A 183 11.67 -8.73 12.08
N TYR A 184 10.59 -7.95 11.96
CA TYR A 184 9.30 -8.25 12.57
C TYR A 184 8.76 -9.59 12.05
N THR A 185 8.77 -9.79 10.74
CA THR A 185 8.33 -11.03 10.11
C THR A 185 9.15 -12.23 10.57
N LEU A 186 10.47 -12.08 10.69
CA LEU A 186 11.36 -13.14 11.18
C LEU A 186 11.07 -13.49 12.64
N ARG A 187 10.98 -12.48 13.51
CA ARG A 187 10.78 -12.67 14.95
C ARG A 187 9.39 -13.17 15.29
N ARG A 188 8.37 -12.67 14.59
CA ARG A 188 6.96 -12.99 14.84
C ARG A 188 6.45 -14.16 14.00
N ARG A 189 7.18 -14.56 12.95
CA ARG A 189 6.85 -15.69 12.06
C ARG A 189 5.50 -15.54 11.36
N GLN A 190 5.12 -14.31 11.00
CA GLN A 190 3.85 -13.97 10.35
C GLN A 190 4.02 -12.81 9.38
N ILE A 191 3.20 -12.80 8.30
CA ILE A 191 3.09 -11.65 7.38
C ILE A 191 2.29 -10.58 8.09
N ARG A 192 2.96 -9.69 8.80
CA ARG A 192 2.29 -8.58 9.44
C ARG A 192 3.16 -7.34 9.40
N THR A 193 2.65 -6.34 8.72
CA THR A 193 2.93 -4.94 9.06
C THR A 193 2.28 -4.67 10.43
N ILE A 194 2.78 -3.64 11.13
CA ILE A 194 2.19 -3.21 12.41
C ILE A 194 0.68 -2.95 12.20
N ASN A 195 -0.18 -3.76 12.79
CA ASN A 195 -1.62 -3.48 12.86
C ASN A 195 -1.88 -2.72 14.16
N PHE A 196 -2.03 -1.40 14.05
CA PHE A 196 -2.24 -0.55 15.21
C PHE A 196 -3.74 -0.31 15.48
N ILE A 197 -4.16 -0.65 16.69
CA ILE A 197 -5.48 -0.34 17.23
C ILE A 197 -5.26 0.49 18.48
N THR A 198 -5.90 1.66 18.56
CA THR A 198 -5.91 2.48 19.77
C THR A 198 -6.40 1.66 20.97
N PRO A 199 -5.73 1.68 22.13
CA PRO A 199 -6.03 0.72 23.19
C PRO A 199 -7.45 0.77 23.74
N GLN A 200 -8.07 1.97 23.75
CA GLN A 200 -9.35 2.21 24.40
C GLN A 200 -10.32 2.94 23.44
N PRO A 201 -11.61 2.55 23.41
CA PRO A 201 -12.62 3.30 22.69
C PRO A 201 -12.82 4.69 23.31
N ARG A 202 -13.07 5.70 22.47
CA ARG A 202 -13.23 7.09 22.94
C ARG A 202 -14.52 7.22 23.75
N ARG A 203 -14.48 8.03 24.81
CA ARG A 203 -15.66 8.38 25.61
C ARG A 203 -16.45 9.55 25.03
N THR A 204 -15.75 10.48 24.38
CA THR A 204 -16.33 11.67 23.76
C THR A 204 -16.03 11.69 22.27
N TYR A 205 -17.03 12.09 21.48
CA TYR A 205 -16.84 12.27 20.05
C TYR A 205 -16.04 13.54 19.81
N ARG A 206 -15.04 13.45 18.95
CA ARG A 206 -14.26 14.58 18.46
C ARG A 206 -14.13 14.43 16.96
N ARG A 207 -14.42 15.51 16.24
CA ARG A 207 -14.29 15.53 14.79
C ARG A 207 -12.82 15.35 14.39
N LEU A 208 -12.53 14.42 13.51
CA LEU A 208 -11.19 14.24 12.95
C LEU A 208 -10.81 15.41 12.05
N SER A 209 -11.80 16.02 11.37
CA SER A 209 -11.59 17.23 10.56
C SER A 209 -11.08 18.43 11.37
N SER A 210 -11.32 18.50 12.69
CA SER A 210 -10.83 19.59 13.55
C SER A 210 -9.37 19.42 14.02
N LEU A 211 -8.72 18.28 13.73
CA LEU A 211 -7.33 18.02 14.12
C LEU A 211 -6.36 18.60 13.08
N THR A 212 -5.23 19.18 13.51
CA THR A 212 -4.26 19.83 12.62
C THR A 212 -3.29 18.88 11.91
N GLY A 213 -3.26 17.60 12.30
CA GLY A 213 -2.38 16.59 11.71
C GLY A 213 -2.16 15.40 12.64
N TRP A 214 -1.13 14.60 12.35
CA TRP A 214 -0.77 13.41 13.13
C TRP A 214 -0.43 13.73 14.58
N ASP A 215 0.31 14.80 14.86
CA ASP A 215 0.70 15.14 16.23
C ASP A 215 -0.52 15.47 17.09
N SER A 216 -1.42 16.33 16.57
CA SER A 216 -2.70 16.63 17.21
C SER A 216 -3.58 15.38 17.36
N TYR A 217 -3.56 14.45 16.40
CA TYR A 217 -4.27 13.19 16.52
C TYR A 217 -3.76 12.35 17.70
N PHE A 218 -2.46 12.11 17.79
CA PHE A 218 -1.88 11.29 18.84
C PHE A 218 -2.01 11.96 20.20
N GLU A 219 -1.76 13.27 20.31
CA GLU A 219 -1.96 14.03 21.56
C GLU A 219 -3.36 13.84 22.16
N HIS A 220 -4.40 13.81 21.31
CA HIS A 220 -5.79 13.73 21.78
C HIS A 220 -6.36 12.32 21.88
N HIS A 221 -5.83 11.37 21.10
CA HIS A 221 -6.44 10.06 20.95
C HIS A 221 -5.54 8.90 21.39
N PHE A 222 -4.24 9.15 21.53
CA PHE A 222 -3.29 8.18 22.07
C PHE A 222 -2.06 8.90 22.66
N PRO A 223 -2.19 9.57 23.82
CA PRO A 223 -1.09 10.34 24.41
C PRO A 223 0.18 9.52 24.67
N GLU A 224 0.04 8.21 24.87
CA GLU A 224 1.14 7.26 25.07
C GLU A 224 1.87 6.90 23.76
N TYR A 225 1.50 7.50 22.62
CA TYR A 225 2.08 7.25 21.30
C TYR A 225 3.61 7.30 21.28
N ASN A 226 4.22 8.26 21.97
CA ASN A 226 5.68 8.34 22.01
C ASN A 226 6.30 7.14 22.74
N ILE A 227 5.71 6.71 23.86
CA ILE A 227 6.16 5.53 24.60
C ILE A 227 5.98 4.27 23.75
N TRP A 228 4.82 4.11 23.12
CA TRP A 228 4.52 3.00 22.21
C TRP A 228 5.56 2.85 21.10
N THR A 229 5.83 3.94 20.39
CA THR A 229 6.78 3.93 19.27
C THR A 229 8.22 3.75 19.74
N THR A 230 8.59 4.21 20.94
CA THR A 230 9.93 3.96 21.53
C THR A 230 10.10 2.49 21.90
N ASN A 231 9.11 1.89 22.54
CA ASN A 231 9.15 0.49 22.95
C ASN A 231 9.11 -0.45 21.73
N GLY A 232 8.33 -0.12 20.71
CA GLY A 232 8.34 -0.88 19.46
C GLY A 232 9.69 -0.79 18.75
N ALA A 233 10.35 0.37 18.80
CA ALA A 233 11.64 0.57 18.16
C ALA A 233 12.76 -0.21 18.86
N SER A 234 12.76 -0.27 20.20
CA SER A 234 13.82 -0.97 20.95
C SER A 234 13.85 -2.48 20.66
N GLU A 235 12.71 -3.08 20.34
CA GLU A 235 12.61 -4.51 20.02
C GLU A 235 13.37 -4.87 18.71
N PHE A 236 13.43 -3.94 17.75
CA PHE A 236 13.97 -4.15 16.40
C PHE A 236 15.07 -3.14 16.04
N ALA A 237 15.84 -2.72 17.06
CA ALA A 237 16.89 -1.71 16.87
C ALA A 237 18.16 -2.27 16.21
N ALA A 238 18.45 -3.55 16.39
CA ALA A 238 19.63 -4.18 15.82
C ALA A 238 19.56 -4.18 14.28
N GLY A 239 20.58 -3.63 13.61
CA GLY A 239 20.66 -3.58 12.15
C GLY A 239 19.74 -2.57 11.47
N ASN A 240 18.86 -1.87 12.20
CA ASN A 240 17.99 -0.83 11.67
C ASN A 240 18.58 0.56 11.95
N LYS A 241 18.71 1.39 10.92
CA LYS A 241 19.32 2.73 11.02
C LYS A 241 18.48 3.73 11.81
N ASP A 242 17.16 3.59 11.73
CA ASP A 242 16.21 4.41 12.49
C ASP A 242 14.92 3.62 12.76
N PRO A 243 14.97 2.69 13.74
CA PRO A 243 13.80 1.87 14.07
C PRO A 243 12.63 2.71 14.59
N LYS A 244 12.88 3.90 15.16
CA LYS A 244 11.83 4.79 15.69
C LYS A 244 11.06 5.47 14.56
N ALA A 245 11.76 5.96 13.54
CA ALA A 245 11.13 6.45 12.32
C ALA A 245 10.31 5.32 11.66
N ALA A 246 10.87 4.11 11.60
CA ALA A 246 10.19 2.96 11.01
C ALA A 246 8.86 2.62 11.72
N VAL A 247 8.89 2.44 13.04
CA VAL A 247 7.67 2.14 13.82
C VAL A 247 6.65 3.28 13.73
N THR A 248 7.11 4.52 13.73
CA THR A 248 6.27 5.71 13.55
C THR A 248 5.54 5.66 12.21
N ALA A 249 6.26 5.43 11.12
CA ALA A 249 5.71 5.35 9.78
C ALA A 249 4.72 4.20 9.63
N LEU A 250 5.08 3.01 10.11
CA LEU A 250 4.20 1.83 10.06
C LEU A 250 2.95 1.99 10.93
N THR A 251 3.05 2.64 12.09
CA THR A 251 1.88 2.94 12.94
C THR A 251 0.93 3.91 12.25
N LYS A 252 1.45 4.94 11.58
CA LYS A 252 0.65 5.88 10.78
C LYS A 252 0.03 5.19 9.56
N GLU A 253 0.79 4.35 8.85
CA GLU A 253 0.32 3.56 7.71
C GLU A 253 -0.88 2.68 8.10
N ALA A 254 -0.81 2.01 9.26
CA ALA A 254 -1.91 1.19 9.80
C ALA A 254 -3.20 1.97 10.06
N LEU A 255 -3.08 3.28 10.34
CA LEU A 255 -4.19 4.18 10.62
C LEU A 255 -4.76 4.87 9.38
N VAL A 256 -4.07 4.82 8.23
CA VAL A 256 -4.52 5.44 6.97
C VAL A 256 -5.94 5.01 6.63
N PHE A 257 -6.18 3.69 6.60
CA PHE A 257 -7.45 3.11 6.20
C PHE A 257 -8.60 3.55 7.12
N PRO A 258 -8.56 3.30 8.45
CA PRO A 258 -9.65 3.70 9.35
C PRO A 258 -9.83 5.22 9.46
N LEU A 259 -8.76 6.02 9.48
CA LEU A 259 -8.87 7.47 9.64
C LEU A 259 -9.34 8.18 8.38
N THR A 260 -9.00 7.65 7.20
CA THR A 260 -9.56 8.14 5.93
C THR A 260 -11.07 7.90 5.90
N ILE A 261 -11.52 6.68 6.25
CA ILE A 261 -12.95 6.35 6.32
C ILE A 261 -13.66 7.24 7.34
N ALA A 262 -13.17 7.28 8.58
CA ALA A 262 -13.79 8.05 9.65
C ALA A 262 -13.85 9.56 9.33
N THR A 263 -12.81 10.12 8.72
CA THR A 263 -12.85 11.54 8.33
C THR A 263 -13.84 11.78 7.18
N ALA A 264 -13.93 10.86 6.21
CA ALA A 264 -14.88 10.97 5.11
C ALA A 264 -16.34 10.83 5.56
N LEU A 265 -16.61 10.00 6.58
CA LEU A 265 -17.95 9.86 7.18
C LEU A 265 -18.49 11.19 7.72
N GLU A 266 -17.64 12.11 8.18
CA GLU A 266 -18.08 13.45 8.62
C GLU A 266 -18.67 14.29 7.50
N THR A 267 -18.25 14.04 6.26
CA THR A 267 -18.80 14.69 5.06
C THR A 267 -19.99 13.91 4.50
N ALA A 268 -19.89 12.57 4.47
CA ALA A 268 -20.94 11.71 3.92
C ALA A 268 -22.21 11.69 4.78
N LEU A 269 -22.06 11.66 6.10
CA LEU A 269 -23.14 11.44 7.05
C LEU A 269 -23.08 12.52 8.15
N PRO A 270 -23.79 13.66 7.98
CA PRO A 270 -23.77 14.75 8.96
C PRO A 270 -24.22 14.33 10.37
N ASP A 271 -24.98 13.24 10.48
CA ASP A 271 -25.47 12.63 11.71
C ASP A 271 -24.57 11.52 12.27
N VAL A 272 -23.38 11.25 11.69
CA VAL A 272 -22.50 10.12 12.07
C VAL A 272 -22.22 10.05 13.58
N ALA A 273 -22.12 11.19 14.26
CA ALA A 273 -21.85 11.26 15.70
C ALA A 273 -22.96 10.65 16.56
N SER A 274 -24.21 10.63 16.08
CA SER A 274 -25.38 10.12 16.81
C SER A 274 -25.78 8.70 16.41
N ARG A 275 -25.31 8.22 15.25
CA ARG A 275 -25.61 6.88 14.72
C ARG A 275 -25.18 5.75 15.65
N THR A 276 -26.00 4.72 15.70
CA THR A 276 -25.76 3.50 16.51
C THR A 276 -25.38 2.30 15.65
N SER A 277 -25.60 2.35 14.34
CA SER A 277 -25.18 1.33 13.38
C SER A 277 -24.60 1.97 12.11
N LEU A 278 -23.64 1.29 11.49
CA LEU A 278 -23.10 1.62 10.18
C LEU A 278 -22.81 0.34 9.39
N VAL A 279 -23.18 0.35 8.10
CA VAL A 279 -22.76 -0.64 7.10
C VAL A 279 -21.88 0.06 6.07
N ILE A 280 -20.65 -0.41 5.91
CA ILE A 280 -19.68 0.17 4.96
C ILE A 280 -19.29 -0.91 3.96
N HIS A 281 -19.41 -0.59 2.67
CA HIS A 281 -18.91 -1.45 1.59
C HIS A 281 -17.49 -1.02 1.21
N VAL A 282 -16.55 -1.95 1.33
CA VAL A 282 -15.18 -1.80 0.83
C VAL A 282 -15.13 -2.46 -0.54
N VAL A 283 -15.24 -1.65 -1.58
CA VAL A 283 -15.35 -2.10 -2.98
C VAL A 283 -13.98 -2.08 -3.66
N GLY A 284 -13.70 -3.14 -4.42
CA GLY A 284 -12.37 -3.40 -4.96
C GLY A 284 -11.41 -3.90 -3.87
N ALA A 285 -11.93 -4.56 -2.84
CA ALA A 285 -11.11 -5.09 -1.75
C ALA A 285 -10.15 -6.17 -2.29
N ASP A 286 -8.87 -5.99 -2.00
CA ASP A 286 -7.80 -6.94 -2.28
C ASP A 286 -7.00 -7.25 -1.00
N THR A 287 -5.93 -8.01 -1.14
CA THR A 287 -4.97 -8.42 -0.11
C THR A 287 -4.64 -7.31 0.87
N ARG A 288 -4.41 -6.07 0.40
CA ARG A 288 -4.06 -4.94 1.27
C ARG A 288 -5.19 -4.57 2.23
N GLU A 289 -6.41 -4.44 1.73
CA GLU A 289 -7.58 -4.09 2.55
C GLU A 289 -7.91 -5.22 3.53
N LEU A 290 -7.77 -6.47 3.10
CA LEU A 290 -7.98 -7.67 3.93
C LEU A 290 -6.94 -7.78 5.05
N LEU A 291 -5.66 -7.49 4.79
CA LEU A 291 -4.60 -7.50 5.80
C LEU A 291 -4.78 -6.36 6.84
N SER A 292 -5.41 -5.26 6.43
CA SER A 292 -5.65 -4.08 7.28
C SER A 292 -6.97 -4.15 8.08
N GLN A 293 -7.80 -5.17 7.88
CA GLN A 293 -9.16 -5.20 8.42
C GLN A 293 -9.25 -5.08 9.96
N ALA A 294 -8.22 -5.49 10.69
CA ALA A 294 -8.19 -5.37 12.15
C ALA A 294 -8.13 -3.90 12.59
N THR A 295 -7.46 -3.03 11.83
CA THR A 295 -7.30 -1.61 12.17
C THR A 295 -8.61 -0.83 12.05
N LEU A 296 -9.61 -1.38 11.35
CA LEU A 296 -10.95 -0.81 11.25
C LEU A 296 -11.71 -0.79 12.59
N GLU A 297 -11.22 -1.48 13.62
CA GLU A 297 -11.64 -1.27 15.01
C GLU A 297 -11.53 0.20 15.44
N ASN A 298 -10.55 0.94 14.90
CA ASN A 298 -10.39 2.36 15.20
C ASN A 298 -11.59 3.21 14.76
N ILE A 299 -12.37 2.79 13.76
CA ILE A 299 -13.64 3.46 13.41
C ILE A 299 -14.63 3.32 14.57
N LEU A 300 -14.77 2.11 15.12
CA LEU A 300 -15.59 1.88 16.29
C LEU A 300 -15.09 2.72 17.47
N HIS A 301 -13.77 2.84 17.67
CA HIS A 301 -13.22 3.70 18.72
C HIS A 301 -13.49 5.19 18.48
N CYS A 302 -13.56 5.66 17.24
CA CYS A 302 -13.82 7.07 16.90
C CYS A 302 -15.22 7.56 17.27
N TYR A 303 -16.24 6.68 17.23
CA TYR A 303 -17.65 7.05 17.41
C TYR A 303 -18.26 6.38 18.66
N PRO A 304 -18.32 7.06 19.82
CA PRO A 304 -18.75 6.45 21.09
C PRO A 304 -20.18 5.92 21.09
N ARG A 305 -21.06 6.46 20.24
CA ARG A 305 -22.47 6.04 20.14
C ARG A 305 -22.67 4.83 19.21
N LEU A 306 -21.69 4.52 18.36
CA LEU A 306 -21.76 3.41 17.41
C LEU A 306 -21.71 2.07 18.18
N ARG A 307 -22.77 1.27 18.06
CA ARG A 307 -22.88 -0.05 18.67
C ARG A 307 -22.64 -1.18 17.68
N SER A 308 -22.91 -0.97 16.40
CA SER A 308 -22.77 -1.98 15.35
C SER A 308 -22.02 -1.42 14.15
N LEU A 309 -20.85 -1.96 13.85
CA LEU A 309 -20.10 -1.63 12.63
C LEU A 309 -20.01 -2.88 11.75
N LYS A 310 -20.56 -2.84 10.55
CA LYS A 310 -20.47 -3.92 9.57
C LYS A 310 -19.65 -3.47 8.38
N LEU A 311 -18.67 -4.30 8.01
CA LEU A 311 -17.77 -4.07 6.88
C LEU A 311 -17.96 -5.19 5.87
N CYS A 312 -18.34 -4.83 4.64
CA CYS A 312 -18.51 -5.78 3.56
C CYS A 312 -17.36 -5.59 2.56
N PHE A 313 -16.40 -6.51 2.56
CA PHE A 313 -15.28 -6.53 1.61
C PHE A 313 -15.74 -7.21 0.32
N ILE A 314 -15.68 -6.47 -0.79
CA ILE A 314 -16.22 -6.89 -2.08
C ILE A 314 -15.16 -6.69 -3.15
N GLY A 315 -14.79 -7.76 -3.83
CA GLY A 315 -13.80 -7.75 -4.91
C GLY A 315 -13.44 -9.18 -5.31
N PRO A 316 -12.93 -9.43 -6.52
CA PRO A 316 -12.57 -10.78 -6.98
C PRO A 316 -11.62 -11.53 -6.05
N ASN A 317 -10.75 -10.81 -5.35
CA ASN A 317 -9.76 -11.34 -4.40
C ASN A 317 -10.21 -11.23 -2.93
N ALA A 318 -11.49 -10.93 -2.67
CA ALA A 318 -12.05 -10.82 -1.33
C ALA A 318 -12.32 -12.20 -0.72
N ASP A 319 -11.26 -12.96 -0.46
CA ASP A 319 -11.37 -14.34 0.00
C ASP A 319 -12.02 -14.44 1.39
N PRO A 320 -13.06 -15.29 1.55
CA PRO A 320 -13.74 -15.44 2.82
C PRO A 320 -12.84 -16.13 3.84
N HIS A 321 -12.67 -15.47 4.99
CA HIS A 321 -11.94 -16.03 6.12
C HIS A 321 -12.91 -16.40 7.25
N PRO A 322 -12.71 -17.54 7.93
CA PRO A 322 -13.57 -17.95 9.03
C PRO A 322 -13.30 -17.09 10.26
N TYR A 323 -14.14 -16.09 10.47
CA TYR A 323 -14.11 -15.24 11.66
C TYR A 323 -15.31 -15.51 12.58
N PRO A 324 -15.16 -15.28 13.90
CA PRO A 324 -16.31 -15.29 14.80
C PRO A 324 -17.31 -14.21 14.37
N ARG A 325 -18.59 -14.38 14.76
CA ARG A 325 -19.65 -13.42 14.42
C ARG A 325 -19.36 -11.99 14.88
N ASN A 326 -18.60 -11.80 15.96
CA ASN A 326 -18.17 -10.49 16.43
C ASN A 326 -16.64 -10.46 16.52
N VAL A 327 -16.01 -9.62 15.71
CA VAL A 327 -14.55 -9.42 15.65
C VAL A 327 -14.09 -8.13 16.34
N ALA A 328 -14.94 -7.52 17.17
CA ALA A 328 -14.58 -6.34 17.94
C ALA A 328 -13.47 -6.63 18.99
N CYS A 329 -12.78 -5.59 19.44
CA CYS A 329 -11.83 -5.72 20.54
C CYS A 329 -12.55 -6.04 21.86
N GLY A 330 -11.81 -6.50 22.88
CA GLY A 330 -12.40 -6.89 24.17
C GLY A 330 -13.19 -5.77 24.83
N GLU A 331 -12.59 -4.58 24.92
CA GLU A 331 -13.21 -3.37 25.48
C GLU A 331 -14.53 -3.00 24.79
N CYS A 332 -14.57 -3.13 23.46
CA CYS A 332 -15.79 -2.88 22.68
C CYS A 332 -16.87 -3.94 22.95
N ILE A 333 -16.49 -5.21 23.07
CA ILE A 333 -17.42 -6.31 23.39
C ILE A 333 -18.02 -6.10 24.78
N ASP A 334 -17.21 -5.75 25.77
CA ASP A 334 -17.65 -5.50 27.15
C ASP A 334 -18.64 -4.32 27.21
N GLN A 335 -18.50 -3.36 26.30
CA GLN A 335 -19.44 -2.25 26.10
C GLN A 335 -20.65 -2.60 25.20
N ARG A 336 -20.89 -3.90 24.96
CA ARG A 336 -21.97 -4.44 24.10
C ARG A 336 -21.94 -3.88 22.67
N ARG A 337 -20.74 -3.66 22.14
CA ARG A 337 -20.52 -3.21 20.77
C ARG A 337 -20.08 -4.40 19.92
N ARG A 338 -20.38 -4.34 18.63
CA ARG A 338 -20.02 -5.38 17.67
C ARG A 338 -19.40 -4.81 16.41
N ARG A 339 -18.43 -5.57 15.89
CA ARG A 339 -17.83 -5.38 14.59
C ARG A 339 -18.00 -6.67 13.80
N GLU A 340 -18.58 -6.58 12.62
CA GLU A 340 -18.87 -7.72 11.73
C GLU A 340 -18.12 -7.49 10.41
N VAL A 341 -17.54 -8.56 9.87
CA VAL A 341 -16.88 -8.56 8.56
C VAL A 341 -17.54 -9.60 7.66
N LEU A 342 -17.86 -9.22 6.43
CA LEU A 342 -18.43 -10.08 5.40
C LEU A 342 -17.57 -9.98 4.14
N TYR A 343 -17.55 -11.05 3.34
CA TYR A 343 -16.75 -11.14 2.12
C TYR A 343 -17.62 -11.57 0.93
N ALA A 344 -17.43 -10.91 -0.21
CA ALA A 344 -18.02 -11.28 -1.48
C ALA A 344 -16.91 -11.32 -2.55
N PRO A 345 -16.38 -12.52 -2.89
CA PRO A 345 -15.30 -12.70 -3.87
C PRO A 345 -15.80 -12.54 -5.31
N VAL A 346 -16.45 -11.40 -5.59
CA VAL A 346 -17.10 -11.07 -6.87
C VAL A 346 -16.90 -9.57 -7.15
N LYS A 347 -17.14 -9.16 -8.40
CA LYS A 347 -17.21 -7.73 -8.73
C LYS A 347 -18.41 -7.09 -8.03
N TYR A 348 -18.36 -5.77 -7.83
CA TYR A 348 -19.40 -5.09 -7.06
C TYR A 348 -20.79 -5.20 -7.70
N HIS A 349 -20.88 -5.08 -9.02
CA HIS A 349 -22.14 -5.21 -9.76
C HIS A 349 -22.77 -6.60 -9.65
N ASP A 350 -21.96 -7.64 -9.43
CA ASP A 350 -22.42 -9.02 -9.21
C ASP A 350 -22.70 -9.34 -7.73
N SER A 351 -22.41 -8.41 -6.81
CA SER A 351 -22.52 -8.65 -5.38
C SER A 351 -23.97 -8.77 -4.92
N PRO A 352 -24.31 -9.72 -4.03
CA PRO A 352 -25.64 -9.81 -3.44
C PRO A 352 -26.01 -8.60 -2.58
N TRP A 353 -25.02 -7.80 -2.16
CA TRP A 353 -25.23 -6.59 -1.36
C TRP A 353 -25.22 -5.31 -2.20
N ALA A 354 -24.91 -5.40 -3.51
CA ALA A 354 -24.94 -4.25 -4.40
C ALA A 354 -26.33 -3.58 -4.35
N PRO A 355 -26.39 -2.25 -4.13
CA PRO A 355 -27.65 -1.51 -4.19
C PRO A 355 -28.33 -1.73 -5.53
N CYS A 356 -29.64 -1.95 -5.51
CA CYS A 356 -30.44 -2.17 -6.71
C CYS A 356 -31.81 -1.51 -6.54
N LYS A 357 -32.21 -0.68 -7.52
CA LYS A 357 -33.50 0.02 -7.50
C LYS A 357 -34.71 -0.93 -7.48
N VAL A 358 -34.57 -2.14 -8.04
CA VAL A 358 -35.63 -3.15 -8.11
C VAL A 358 -35.86 -3.83 -6.76
N HIS A 359 -34.81 -3.94 -5.93
CA HIS A 359 -34.85 -4.60 -4.63
C HIS A 359 -34.19 -3.73 -3.55
N PRO A 360 -34.89 -2.67 -3.07
CA PRO A 360 -34.31 -1.71 -2.14
C PRO A 360 -34.05 -2.30 -0.73
N SER A 361 -34.71 -3.39 -0.38
CA SER A 361 -34.61 -4.05 0.94
C SER A 361 -33.56 -5.17 0.99
N ARG A 362 -32.47 -5.06 0.21
CA ARG A 362 -31.37 -6.04 0.24
C ARG A 362 -30.70 -6.07 1.62
N PRO A 363 -30.31 -7.27 2.12
CA PRO A 363 -29.55 -7.37 3.35
C PRO A 363 -28.20 -6.66 3.19
N ASN A 364 -27.77 -5.96 4.25
CA ASN A 364 -26.52 -5.20 4.27
C ASN A 364 -26.46 -4.06 3.25
N ALA A 365 -27.56 -3.35 3.00
CA ALA A 365 -27.49 -2.09 2.24
C ALA A 365 -26.46 -1.13 2.87
N PRO A 366 -25.58 -0.48 2.07
CA PRO A 366 -24.52 0.36 2.59
C PRO A 366 -25.03 1.74 3.02
N ASP A 367 -24.56 2.22 4.16
CA ASP A 367 -24.61 3.64 4.53
C ASP A 367 -23.50 4.44 3.83
N PHE A 368 -22.42 3.76 3.46
CA PHE A 368 -21.22 4.37 2.88
C PHE A 368 -20.46 3.37 2.01
N ILE A 369 -19.91 3.83 0.89
CA ILE A 369 -19.08 3.03 -0.01
C ILE A 369 -17.67 3.61 0.00
N VAL A 370 -16.65 2.75 0.03
CA VAL A 370 -15.24 3.15 -0.05
C VAL A 370 -14.50 2.32 -1.08
N CYS A 371 -13.77 3.00 -1.96
CA CYS A 371 -12.96 2.41 -3.02
C CYS A 371 -11.53 2.96 -2.88
N PHE A 372 -10.61 2.16 -2.37
CA PHE A 372 -9.26 2.62 -2.07
C PHE A 372 -8.31 2.30 -3.21
N ASN A 373 -7.51 3.30 -3.63
CA ASN A 373 -6.44 3.18 -4.62
C ASN A 373 -6.85 2.33 -5.83
N THR A 374 -7.99 2.68 -6.43
CA THR A 374 -8.76 1.75 -7.28
C THR A 374 -8.02 1.21 -8.49
N GLY A 375 -7.00 1.94 -8.98
CA GLY A 375 -6.30 1.62 -10.22
C GLY A 375 -7.23 1.57 -11.44
N MET A 376 -8.43 2.15 -11.35
CA MET A 376 -9.52 1.86 -12.29
C MET A 376 -9.23 2.32 -13.72
N LEU A 377 -8.27 3.23 -13.91
CA LEU A 377 -7.85 3.76 -15.22
C LEU A 377 -6.39 3.41 -15.58
N GLU A 378 -5.79 2.41 -14.91
CA GLU A 378 -4.38 2.06 -15.16
C GLU A 378 -4.17 1.22 -16.44
N SER A 379 -5.22 0.56 -16.92
CA SER A 379 -5.22 -0.21 -18.16
C SER A 379 -6.64 -0.30 -18.74
N ASP A 380 -6.75 -0.71 -20.01
CA ASP A 380 -8.04 -0.94 -20.65
C ASP A 380 -8.83 -2.04 -19.90
N ALA A 381 -8.18 -3.13 -19.51
CA ALA A 381 -8.80 -4.20 -18.74
C ALA A 381 -9.32 -3.74 -17.37
N ALA A 382 -8.57 -2.87 -16.67
CA ALA A 382 -9.04 -2.28 -15.42
C ALA A 382 -10.24 -1.35 -15.66
N THR A 383 -10.19 -0.54 -16.72
CA THR A 383 -11.27 0.38 -17.10
C THR A 383 -12.55 -0.39 -17.39
N ASP A 384 -12.46 -1.45 -18.19
CA ASP A 384 -13.59 -2.33 -18.52
C ASP A 384 -14.14 -3.02 -17.27
N SER A 385 -13.27 -3.51 -16.38
CA SER A 385 -13.68 -4.17 -15.14
C SER A 385 -14.41 -3.25 -14.17
N TRP A 386 -14.11 -1.95 -14.18
CA TRP A 386 -14.73 -0.96 -13.28
C TRP A 386 -15.95 -0.25 -13.89
N ALA A 387 -16.14 -0.31 -15.21
CA ALA A 387 -17.19 0.45 -15.91
C ALA A 387 -18.58 0.26 -15.28
N GLU A 388 -19.04 -0.98 -15.13
CA GLU A 388 -20.35 -1.29 -14.55
C GLU A 388 -20.40 -1.01 -13.04
N THR A 389 -19.31 -1.29 -12.31
CA THR A 389 -19.20 -0.97 -10.88
C THR A 389 -19.42 0.52 -10.62
N ILE A 390 -18.86 1.40 -11.45
CA ILE A 390 -19.06 2.85 -11.33
C ILE A 390 -20.53 3.21 -11.56
N GLN A 391 -21.19 2.59 -12.55
CA GLN A 391 -22.63 2.83 -12.77
C GLN A 391 -23.45 2.43 -11.54
N VAL A 392 -23.20 1.26 -10.96
CA VAL A 392 -23.88 0.79 -9.74
C VAL A 392 -23.65 1.74 -8.56
N ILE A 393 -22.43 2.24 -8.37
CA ILE A 393 -22.12 3.21 -7.29
C ILE A 393 -22.88 4.52 -7.49
N LEU A 394 -22.89 5.07 -8.71
CA LEU A 394 -23.58 6.32 -9.00
C LEU A 394 -25.10 6.17 -8.91
N ASP A 395 -25.64 5.03 -9.33
CA ASP A 395 -27.08 4.79 -9.31
C ASP A 395 -27.62 4.45 -7.91
N ALA A 396 -26.75 4.06 -6.98
CA ALA A 396 -27.10 3.79 -5.59
C ALA A 396 -27.48 5.04 -4.80
N ASP A 397 -27.00 6.22 -5.22
CA ASP A 397 -27.11 7.50 -4.50
C ASP A 397 -26.65 7.44 -3.02
N VAL A 398 -25.73 6.51 -2.73
CA VAL A 398 -25.03 6.38 -1.45
C VAL A 398 -23.71 7.15 -1.54
N PRO A 399 -23.29 7.90 -0.50
CA PRO A 399 -22.00 8.56 -0.50
C PRO A 399 -20.85 7.56 -0.71
N ALA A 400 -19.98 7.85 -1.68
CA ALA A 400 -18.87 7.00 -2.06
C ALA A 400 -17.55 7.77 -2.01
N LEU A 401 -16.58 7.23 -1.27
CA LEU A 401 -15.21 7.72 -1.20
C LEU A 401 -14.32 6.97 -2.17
N PHE A 402 -13.46 7.73 -2.85
CA PHE A 402 -12.41 7.20 -3.70
C PHE A 402 -11.05 7.75 -3.26
N THR A 403 -10.01 6.93 -3.30
CA THR A 403 -8.62 7.37 -3.08
C THR A 403 -7.71 6.97 -4.22
N THR A 404 -6.67 7.75 -4.45
CA THR A 404 -5.63 7.48 -5.46
C THR A 404 -4.24 7.71 -4.88
N THR A 405 -3.24 7.06 -5.48
CA THR A 405 -1.85 7.14 -5.04
C THR A 405 -1.11 8.36 -5.58
N THR A 406 -1.56 8.89 -6.71
CA THR A 406 -0.98 10.05 -7.38
C THR A 406 -2.03 11.10 -7.71
N ARG A 407 -1.56 12.35 -7.90
CA ARG A 407 -2.41 13.47 -8.33
C ARG A 407 -2.95 13.26 -9.74
N ALA A 408 -2.11 12.74 -10.64
CA ALA A 408 -2.45 12.47 -12.01
C ALA A 408 -3.62 11.46 -12.11
N ASP A 409 -3.58 10.38 -11.33
CA ASP A 409 -4.67 9.41 -11.28
C ASP A 409 -5.95 10.06 -10.71
N ALA A 410 -5.82 10.88 -9.66
CA ALA A 410 -6.95 11.64 -9.14
C ALA A 410 -7.60 12.54 -10.21
N PHE A 411 -6.79 13.21 -11.03
CA PHE A 411 -7.27 14.10 -12.08
C PHE A 411 -8.00 13.33 -13.19
N LYS A 412 -7.42 12.21 -13.66
CA LYS A 412 -8.03 11.34 -14.67
C LYS A 412 -9.34 10.74 -14.18
N GLU A 413 -9.37 10.22 -12.97
CA GLU A 413 -10.58 9.66 -12.37
C GLU A 413 -11.66 10.74 -12.20
N VAL A 414 -11.32 11.92 -11.67
CA VAL A 414 -12.27 13.05 -11.56
C VAL A 414 -12.84 13.43 -12.92
N ALA A 415 -12.03 13.45 -13.98
CA ALA A 415 -12.50 13.72 -15.33
C ALA A 415 -13.50 12.65 -15.82
N LYS A 416 -13.22 11.37 -15.57
CA LYS A 416 -14.13 10.26 -15.85
C LYS A 416 -15.46 10.41 -15.08
N PHE A 417 -15.41 10.68 -13.77
CA PHE A 417 -16.63 10.88 -12.96
C PHE A 417 -17.44 12.12 -13.40
N ARG A 418 -16.79 13.19 -13.88
CA ARG A 418 -17.49 14.33 -14.48
C ARG A 418 -18.19 13.96 -15.79
N ALA A 419 -17.55 13.16 -16.64
CA ALA A 419 -18.17 12.64 -17.86
C ALA A 419 -19.40 11.78 -17.54
N GLU A 420 -19.37 11.05 -16.42
CA GLU A 420 -20.50 10.31 -15.86
C GLU A 420 -21.53 11.20 -15.12
N ARG A 421 -21.39 12.53 -15.17
CA ARG A 421 -22.26 13.48 -14.45
C ARG A 421 -22.35 13.22 -12.95
N ALA A 422 -21.30 12.67 -12.33
CA ALA A 422 -21.30 12.40 -10.90
C ALA A 422 -21.40 13.70 -10.08
N ARG A 423 -22.22 13.68 -9.03
CA ARG A 423 -22.32 14.80 -8.08
C ARG A 423 -21.22 14.66 -7.02
N PHE A 424 -20.25 15.57 -7.05
CA PHE A 424 -19.16 15.61 -6.07
C PHE A 424 -19.62 16.25 -4.77
N ILE A 425 -19.67 15.47 -3.69
CA ILE A 425 -19.88 15.98 -2.32
C ILE A 425 -18.56 16.36 -1.64
N LEU A 426 -17.43 15.89 -2.19
CA LEU A 426 -16.09 16.35 -1.83
C LEU A 426 -15.21 16.42 -3.09
N LYS A 427 -14.71 17.63 -3.39
CA LYS A 427 -13.75 17.84 -4.48
C LYS A 427 -12.42 17.15 -4.16
N ALA A 428 -11.72 16.72 -5.22
CA ALA A 428 -10.41 16.10 -5.08
C ALA A 428 -9.42 16.99 -4.32
N ARG A 429 -8.78 16.41 -3.31
CA ARG A 429 -7.78 17.06 -2.47
C ARG A 429 -6.80 16.04 -1.90
N LYS A 430 -5.68 16.51 -1.39
CA LYS A 430 -4.73 15.68 -0.64
C LYS A 430 -5.41 15.11 0.61
N ASN A 431 -5.26 13.82 0.84
CA ASN A 431 -5.76 13.16 2.03
C ASN A 431 -4.86 13.50 3.22
N ARG A 432 -5.42 14.08 4.28
CA ARG A 432 -4.66 14.42 5.50
C ARG A 432 -4.01 13.21 6.17
N TRP A 433 -4.63 12.04 6.00
CA TRP A 433 -4.20 10.78 6.60
C TRP A 433 -3.59 9.83 5.56
N HIS A 434 -3.00 10.37 4.48
CA HIS A 434 -2.31 9.53 3.49
C HIS A 434 -1.18 8.72 4.14
N GLY A 435 -0.81 7.61 3.52
CA GLY A 435 0.32 6.78 3.93
C GLY A 435 1.60 7.61 4.00
N PRO A 436 2.39 7.52 5.07
CA PRO A 436 3.66 8.23 5.17
C PRO A 436 4.73 7.61 4.28
N LEU A 437 4.56 6.33 3.88
CA LEU A 437 5.56 5.59 3.15
C LEU A 437 5.47 5.83 1.65
N HIS A 438 6.59 6.30 1.12
CA HIS A 438 6.76 6.49 -0.31
C HIS A 438 6.64 5.16 -1.03
N ILE A 439 5.78 5.12 -2.07
CA ILE A 439 5.73 4.03 -3.02
C ILE A 439 6.81 4.31 -4.08
N PRO A 440 7.91 3.55 -4.06
CA PRO A 440 9.04 3.78 -4.93
C PRO A 440 8.69 3.49 -6.39
N ASN A 441 9.43 4.15 -7.28
CA ASN A 441 9.44 3.85 -8.71
C ASN A 441 8.10 4.00 -9.46
N VAL A 442 7.16 4.77 -8.92
CA VAL A 442 5.91 5.13 -9.60
C VAL A 442 6.14 6.40 -10.43
N TYR A 443 6.35 6.23 -11.74
CA TYR A 443 6.51 7.35 -12.67
C TYR A 443 5.20 7.59 -13.44
N ARG A 444 4.70 8.82 -13.35
CA ARG A 444 3.58 9.33 -14.14
C ARG A 444 4.00 10.69 -14.70
N ALA A 445 3.69 10.92 -15.98
CA ALA A 445 3.93 12.19 -16.64
C ALA A 445 3.15 13.29 -15.93
N GLU A 446 3.81 14.29 -15.33
CA GLU A 446 3.23 15.61 -15.05
C GLU A 446 4.26 16.62 -14.49
N GLU A 447 4.18 17.86 -14.96
CA GLU A 447 4.87 19.06 -14.46
C GLU A 447 4.44 19.45 -13.01
N LEU A 448 3.48 18.74 -12.42
CA LEU A 448 2.80 19.06 -11.16
C LEU A 448 3.20 18.17 -9.97
N MET A 449 4.28 17.40 -10.10
CA MET A 449 4.81 16.53 -9.04
C MET A 449 5.38 17.37 -7.88
N GLU A 450 4.74 17.32 -6.70
CA GLU A 450 5.30 17.90 -5.47
C GLU A 450 6.62 17.19 -5.14
N GLY A 451 7.74 17.92 -5.12
CA GLY A 451 9.06 17.41 -4.71
C GLY A 451 10.03 17.03 -5.86
N GLY A 452 9.63 17.25 -7.12
CA GLY A 452 10.49 17.06 -8.31
C GLY A 452 10.14 15.82 -9.15
N PRO A 453 10.90 15.56 -10.23
CA PRO A 453 10.56 14.55 -11.24
C PRO A 453 10.55 13.09 -10.73
N GLN A 454 10.90 12.85 -9.46
CA GLN A 454 10.91 11.52 -8.83
C GLN A 454 10.25 11.48 -7.44
N THR A 455 9.18 12.25 -7.20
CA THR A 455 8.37 12.13 -5.97
C THR A 455 6.89 12.27 -6.29
N THR A 456 5.94 11.67 -5.59
CA THR A 456 5.95 10.66 -4.52
C THR A 456 4.54 10.08 -4.55
N ALA A 457 4.41 8.86 -5.08
CA ALA A 457 3.19 8.10 -4.85
C ALA A 457 3.16 7.73 -3.37
N TYR A 458 2.00 7.90 -2.74
CA TYR A 458 1.75 7.45 -1.38
C TYR A 458 0.44 6.69 -1.38
N ASN A 459 0.29 5.79 -0.43
CA ASN A 459 -0.97 5.11 -0.25
C ASN A 459 -2.09 6.11 0.11
N SER A 460 -3.19 6.10 -0.64
CA SER A 460 -4.35 6.96 -0.39
C SER A 460 -3.98 8.45 -0.34
N HIS A 461 -3.06 8.89 -1.22
CA HIS A 461 -2.49 10.23 -1.25
C HIS A 461 -3.52 11.32 -1.53
N TYR A 462 -4.42 11.07 -2.47
CA TYR A 462 -5.52 11.97 -2.80
C TYR A 462 -6.86 11.25 -2.59
N LEU A 463 -7.90 12.04 -2.34
CA LEU A 463 -9.25 11.53 -2.20
C LEU A 463 -10.28 12.48 -2.80
N TYR A 464 -11.42 11.94 -3.18
CA TYR A 464 -12.63 12.66 -3.58
C TYR A 464 -13.87 11.84 -3.18
N MET A 465 -15.03 12.48 -3.16
CA MET A 465 -16.29 11.79 -2.85
C MET A 465 -17.39 12.20 -3.80
N VAL A 466 -18.18 11.22 -4.20
CA VAL A 466 -19.36 11.39 -5.06
C VAL A 466 -20.59 10.80 -4.38
N GLN A 467 -21.77 11.28 -4.75
CA GLN A 467 -23.05 10.71 -4.32
C GLN A 467 -24.08 10.99 -5.41
N GLY A 468 -24.48 9.95 -6.14
CA GLY A 468 -25.45 10.12 -7.21
C GLY A 468 -24.90 10.87 -8.43
N ARG A 469 -25.84 11.27 -9.29
CA ARG A 469 -25.57 12.11 -10.46
C ARG A 469 -26.16 13.50 -10.24
N VAL A 470 -25.64 14.48 -10.98
CA VAL A 470 -26.24 15.82 -11.06
C VAL A 470 -27.52 15.71 -11.90
N ASP A 471 -28.65 16.10 -11.32
CA ASP A 471 -29.93 16.17 -12.02
C ASP A 471 -29.80 17.04 -13.29
N SER A 472 -30.60 16.73 -14.32
CA SER A 472 -30.64 17.48 -15.60
C SER A 472 -31.17 18.89 -15.44
#